data_AF-A0A938SK37-F1
#
_entry.id   AF-A0A938SK37-F1
#
_cell.length_a   1.000
_cell.length_b   1.000
_cell.length_c   1.000
_cell.angle_alpha   90.00
_cell.angle_beta   90.00
_cell.angle_gamma   90.00
#
_symmetry.space_group_name_H-M   'P 1'
#
loop_
_entity.id
_entity.type
_entity.pdbx_description
1 polymer ?
#
loop_
_entity_poly.entity_id
_entity_poly.type
_entity_poly.pdbx_seq_one_letter_code
_entity_poly.pdbx_strand_id
1 'polypeptide(L)'
;EAIRADSRGLIFTNLVDYDVKFGHRNDAEGFARALREFDDRLPEILAALKDEDLLFLTADHGCDPTTPSTDHSREYVPLLVFGKRLGRPQSLGLRPTFADLGATAAEALGLKGMAAGTSFFSLLTGP
;
A
#
# COMPACT_ATOMS: atom_id res chain seq x y z
N GLU A 1 -10.91 -2.25 -12.99
CA GLU A 1 -11.06 -3.33 -14.00
C GLU A 1 -10.13 -4.51 -13.70
N ALA A 2 -8.81 -4.29 -13.59
CA ALA A 2 -7.84 -5.36 -13.30
C ALA A 2 -8.22 -6.26 -12.11
N ILE A 3 -8.68 -5.69 -10.99
CA ILE A 3 -9.11 -6.46 -9.80
C ILE A 3 -10.26 -7.44 -10.05
N ARG A 4 -11.04 -7.24 -11.13
CA ARG A 4 -12.17 -8.12 -11.50
C ARG A 4 -11.77 -9.19 -12.53
N ALA A 5 -10.57 -9.09 -13.11
CA ALA A 5 -10.11 -10.10 -14.06
C ALA A 5 -9.83 -11.43 -13.34
N ASP A 6 -10.03 -12.53 -14.05
CA ASP A 6 -9.67 -13.85 -13.55
C ASP A 6 -8.20 -14.15 -13.88
N SER A 7 -7.31 -13.66 -13.02
CA SER A 7 -5.87 -13.80 -13.19
C SER A 7 -5.17 -14.03 -11.87
N ARG A 8 -4.03 -14.73 -11.92
CA ARG A 8 -3.12 -14.91 -10.79
C ARG A 8 -1.85 -14.10 -11.05
N GLY A 9 -1.54 -13.15 -10.18
CA GLY A 9 -0.37 -12.29 -10.34
C GLY A 9 -0.39 -11.09 -9.41
N LEU A 10 0.40 -10.06 -9.76
CA LEU A 10 0.47 -8.79 -9.04
C LEU A 10 -0.25 -7.70 -9.84
N ILE A 11 -1.22 -7.05 -9.21
CA ILE A 11 -1.74 -5.76 -9.67
C ILE A 11 -1.00 -4.69 -8.89
N PHE A 12 -0.18 -3.89 -9.57
CA PHE A 12 0.55 -2.79 -8.95
C PHE A 12 0.05 -1.47 -9.53
N THR A 13 -0.45 -0.59 -8.67
CA THR A 13 -1.04 0.70 -9.06
C THR A 13 -0.40 1.82 -8.26
N ASN A 14 -0.08 2.92 -8.94
CA ASN A 14 0.36 4.16 -8.31
C ASN A 14 -0.73 5.24 -8.44
N LEU A 15 -1.08 5.90 -7.34
CA LEU A 15 -2.02 7.03 -7.31
C LEU A 15 -1.23 8.34 -7.27
N VAL A 16 -0.76 8.76 -8.43
CA VAL A 16 0.28 9.82 -8.56
C VAL A 16 -0.19 11.22 -8.16
N ASP A 17 -1.50 11.48 -8.16
CA ASP A 17 -2.05 12.83 -7.98
C ASP A 17 -1.65 13.47 -6.63
N TYR A 18 -1.50 12.67 -5.57
CA TYR A 18 -1.03 13.14 -4.27
C TYR A 18 0.30 13.89 -4.36
N ASP A 19 1.22 13.40 -5.18
CA ASP A 19 2.54 13.96 -5.36
C ASP A 19 2.52 15.15 -6.35
N VAL A 20 2.06 14.91 -7.58
CA VAL A 20 2.24 15.87 -8.69
C VAL A 20 1.23 17.01 -8.71
N LYS A 21 0.04 16.81 -8.14
CA LYS A 21 -1.02 17.84 -8.11
C LYS A 21 -1.10 18.57 -6.78
N PHE A 22 -0.77 17.92 -5.67
CA PHE A 22 -1.02 18.48 -4.34
C PHE A 22 0.25 18.67 -3.51
N GLY A 23 1.09 17.64 -3.38
CA GLY A 23 2.33 17.66 -2.58
C GLY A 23 3.32 18.72 -3.08
N HIS A 24 3.84 18.57 -4.29
CA HIS A 24 4.79 19.53 -4.88
C HIS A 24 4.24 20.95 -5.04
N ARG A 25 2.92 21.14 -4.92
CA ARG A 25 2.23 22.44 -5.04
C ARG A 25 1.85 23.06 -3.70
N ASN A 26 2.15 22.39 -2.59
CA ASN A 26 1.76 22.80 -1.24
C ASN A 26 0.26 23.11 -1.11
N ASP A 27 -0.57 22.31 -1.79
CA ASP A 27 -2.04 22.40 -1.71
C ASP A 27 -2.56 21.39 -0.69
N ALA A 28 -2.48 21.75 0.59
CA ALA A 28 -2.92 20.90 1.69
C ALA A 28 -4.42 20.57 1.62
N GLU A 29 -5.27 21.50 1.17
CA GLU A 29 -6.70 21.26 1.04
C GLU A 29 -7.01 20.29 -0.10
N GLY A 30 -6.33 20.43 -1.24
CA GLY A 30 -6.41 19.51 -2.36
C GLY A 30 -5.93 18.12 -1.99
N PHE A 31 -4.82 18.02 -1.27
CA PHE A 31 -4.31 16.76 -0.75
C PHE A 31 -5.35 16.07 0.13
N ALA A 32 -5.94 16.80 1.09
CA ALA A 32 -6.96 16.26 1.98
C ALA A 32 -8.25 15.85 1.26
N ARG A 33 -8.66 16.57 0.20
CA ARG A 33 -9.79 16.17 -0.65
C ARG A 33 -9.49 14.88 -1.39
N ALA A 34 -8.33 14.77 -2.03
CA ALA A 34 -7.92 13.58 -2.76
C ALA A 34 -7.85 12.33 -1.85
N LEU A 35 -7.36 12.49 -0.62
CA LEU A 35 -7.34 11.39 0.36
C LEU A 35 -8.76 10.89 0.68
N ARG A 36 -9.73 11.81 0.87
CA ARG A 36 -11.13 11.44 1.08
C ARG A 36 -11.75 10.78 -0.14
N GLU A 37 -11.47 11.29 -1.33
CA GLU A 37 -11.97 10.69 -2.57
C GLU A 37 -11.48 9.25 -2.75
N PHE A 38 -10.23 8.94 -2.37
CA PHE A 38 -9.76 7.56 -2.35
C PHE A 38 -10.41 6.71 -1.26
N ASP A 39 -10.57 7.25 -0.05
CA ASP A 39 -11.25 6.57 1.05
C ASP A 39 -12.69 6.19 0.67
N ASP A 40 -13.41 7.08 -0.01
CA ASP A 40 -14.77 6.83 -0.52
C ASP A 40 -14.82 5.67 -1.55
N ARG A 41 -13.73 5.44 -2.30
CA ARG A 41 -13.60 4.33 -3.27
C ARG A 41 -13.12 3.03 -2.62
N LEU A 42 -12.51 3.08 -1.43
CA LEU A 42 -11.93 1.91 -0.78
C LEU A 42 -12.95 0.77 -0.53
N PRO A 43 -14.21 1.03 -0.12
CA PRO A 43 -15.23 -0.02 0.00
C PRO A 43 -15.46 -0.81 -1.29
N GLU A 44 -15.41 -0.16 -2.46
CA GLU A 44 -15.56 -0.85 -3.75
C GLU A 44 -14.39 -1.79 -4.03
N ILE A 45 -13.17 -1.38 -3.67
CA ILE A 45 -11.96 -2.20 -3.81
C ILE A 45 -12.08 -3.42 -2.89
N LEU A 46 -12.42 -3.21 -1.62
CA LEU A 46 -12.57 -4.29 -0.63
C LEU A 46 -13.66 -5.29 -1.02
N ALA A 47 -14.78 -4.80 -1.56
CA ALA A 47 -15.87 -5.66 -2.04
C ALA A 47 -15.46 -6.52 -3.25
N ALA A 48 -14.54 -6.03 -4.09
CA ALA A 48 -14.07 -6.72 -5.29
C ALA A 48 -13.01 -7.81 -5.00
N LEU A 49 -12.38 -7.81 -3.82
CA LEU A 49 -11.37 -8.82 -3.45
C LEU A 49 -11.99 -10.23 -3.43
N LYS A 50 -11.29 -11.20 -4.01
CA LYS A 50 -11.59 -12.63 -3.83
C LYS A 50 -11.05 -13.12 -2.49
N ASP A 51 -11.42 -14.34 -2.12
CA ASP A 51 -11.06 -14.95 -0.83
C ASP A 51 -9.55 -15.07 -0.59
N GLU A 52 -8.78 -15.29 -1.66
CA GLU A 52 -7.32 -15.49 -1.62
C GLU A 52 -6.54 -14.22 -1.97
N ASP A 53 -7.23 -13.11 -2.26
CA ASP A 53 -6.57 -11.86 -2.62
C ASP A 53 -6.04 -11.13 -1.38
N LEU A 54 -4.89 -10.48 -1.57
CA LEU A 54 -4.28 -9.56 -0.61
C LEU A 54 -4.22 -8.16 -1.21
N LEU A 55 -4.67 -7.18 -0.44
CA LEU A 55 -4.50 -5.76 -0.73
C LEU A 55 -3.45 -5.18 0.21
N PHE A 56 -2.41 -4.61 -0.37
CA PHE A 56 -1.41 -3.81 0.34
C PHE A 56 -1.60 -2.34 -0.01
N LEU A 57 -1.67 -1.47 1.00
CA LEU A 57 -1.65 -0.02 0.83
C LEU A 57 -0.39 0.54 1.49
N THR A 58 0.39 1.29 0.72
CA THR A 58 1.64 1.94 1.15
C THR A 58 1.86 3.23 0.37
N ALA A 59 2.85 4.01 0.79
CA ALA A 59 3.48 5.05 -0.02
C ALA A 59 4.96 4.69 -0.27
N ASP A 60 5.65 5.51 -1.07
CA ASP A 60 7.06 5.39 -1.43
C ASP A 60 7.93 6.51 -0.83
N HIS A 61 7.33 7.63 -0.45
CA HIS A 61 7.96 8.72 0.31
C HIS A 61 6.90 9.65 0.92
N GLY A 62 7.34 10.70 1.61
CA GLY A 62 6.49 11.82 1.99
C GLY A 62 6.55 12.95 0.95
N CYS A 63 5.53 13.80 0.95
CA CYS A 63 5.54 15.09 0.24
C CYS A 63 4.61 16.05 1.01
N ASP A 64 5.07 16.54 2.15
CA ASP A 64 4.29 17.34 3.10
C ASP A 64 3.90 18.72 2.50
N PRO A 65 2.59 18.93 2.16
CA PRO A 65 2.14 20.16 1.52
C PRO A 65 2.01 21.34 2.49
N THR A 66 2.36 21.16 3.77
CA THR A 66 2.30 22.20 4.81
C THR A 66 3.66 22.83 5.09
N THR A 67 4.71 22.36 4.42
CA THR A 67 6.06 22.93 4.51
C THR A 67 6.35 23.91 3.38
N PRO A 68 7.37 24.78 3.52
CA PRO A 68 7.80 25.63 2.42
C PRO A 68 8.51 24.89 1.27
N SER A 69 8.91 23.63 1.48
CA SER A 69 9.58 22.82 0.46
C SER A 69 8.65 22.55 -0.71
N THR A 70 9.20 22.40 -1.90
CA THR A 70 8.48 21.84 -3.06
C THR A 70 9.12 20.53 -3.52
N ASP A 71 9.98 19.94 -2.70
CA ASP A 71 10.61 18.64 -2.91
C ASP A 71 10.06 17.62 -1.91
N HIS A 72 10.34 16.34 -2.12
CA HIS A 72 9.90 15.26 -1.25
C HIS A 72 10.43 15.38 0.18
N SER A 73 9.67 14.85 1.13
CA SER A 73 10.04 14.75 2.55
C SER A 73 10.45 13.32 2.90
N ARG A 74 11.46 13.19 3.77
CA ARG A 74 11.94 11.89 4.24
C ARG A 74 11.09 11.42 5.42
N GLU A 75 10.02 10.69 5.11
CA GLU A 75 9.05 10.21 6.08
C GLU A 75 8.95 8.69 6.13
N TYR A 76 8.41 8.18 7.23
CA TYR A 76 7.87 6.83 7.26
C TYR A 76 6.62 6.76 6.38
N VAL A 77 6.40 5.62 5.74
CA VAL A 77 5.19 5.37 4.94
C VAL A 77 4.26 4.41 5.69
N PRO A 78 2.93 4.56 5.57
CA PRO A 78 2.01 3.59 6.15
C PRO A 78 2.14 2.25 5.45
N LEU A 79 1.84 1.16 6.16
CA LEU A 79 1.66 -0.17 5.58
C LEU A 79 0.39 -0.78 6.16
N LEU A 80 -0.63 -0.93 5.33
CA LEU A 80 -1.88 -1.60 5.67
C LEU A 80 -2.05 -2.82 4.78
N VAL A 81 -2.54 -3.90 5.37
CA VAL A 81 -2.76 -5.17 4.66
C VAL A 81 -4.17 -5.67 4.94
N PHE A 82 -4.91 -5.95 3.87
CA PHE A 82 -6.26 -6.46 3.93
C PHE A 82 -6.38 -7.74 3.10
N GLY A 83 -7.27 -8.63 3.53
CA GLY A 83 -7.59 -9.86 2.82
C GLY A 83 -8.69 -10.60 3.57
N LYS A 84 -9.52 -11.36 2.85
CA LYS A 84 -10.71 -12.01 3.44
C LYS A 84 -10.37 -13.20 4.34
N ARG A 85 -9.22 -13.84 4.11
CA ARG A 85 -8.73 -15.01 4.86
C ARG A 85 -7.51 -14.71 5.72
N LEU A 86 -7.23 -13.43 5.99
CA LEU A 86 -6.19 -13.06 6.95
C LEU A 86 -6.56 -13.50 8.36
N GLY A 87 -5.53 -13.73 9.19
CA GLY A 87 -5.70 -13.97 10.61
C GLY A 87 -6.26 -12.76 11.35
N ARG A 88 -6.24 -12.81 12.69
CA ARG A 88 -6.70 -11.67 13.51
C ARG A 88 -5.89 -10.40 13.20
N PRO A 89 -6.53 -9.23 13.07
CA PRO A 89 -5.81 -7.97 12.90
C PRO A 89 -4.75 -7.78 13.98
N GLN A 90 -3.53 -7.47 13.55
CA GLN A 90 -2.41 -7.24 14.44
C GLN A 90 -1.45 -6.20 13.87
N SER A 91 -0.61 -5.64 14.74
CA SER A 91 0.48 -4.77 14.31
C SER A 91 1.53 -5.58 13.56
N LEU A 92 1.96 -5.08 12.40
CA LEU A 92 3.11 -5.61 11.65
C LEU A 92 4.45 -5.07 12.17
N GLY A 93 4.40 -4.20 13.19
CA GLY A 93 5.56 -3.47 13.69
C GLY A 93 6.14 -2.49 12.68
N LEU A 94 7.29 -1.91 13.02
CA LEU A 94 8.07 -1.11 12.08
C LEU A 94 8.78 -2.03 11.09
N ARG A 95 8.69 -1.71 9.79
CA ARG A 95 9.47 -2.39 8.75
C ARG A 95 10.77 -1.62 8.51
N PRO A 96 11.95 -2.26 8.61
CA PRO A 96 13.23 -1.58 8.39
C PRO A 96 13.47 -1.14 6.93
N THR A 97 12.74 -1.71 5.97
CA THR A 97 12.90 -1.39 4.54
C THR A 97 11.62 -1.67 3.75
N PHE A 98 11.39 -0.91 2.67
CA PHE A 98 10.30 -1.18 1.72
C PHE A 98 10.43 -2.54 1.05
N ALA A 99 11.65 -3.08 0.98
CA ALA A 99 11.90 -4.40 0.41
C ALA A 99 11.13 -5.51 1.15
N ASP A 100 10.72 -5.30 2.41
CA ASP A 100 9.91 -6.25 3.16
C ASP A 100 8.55 -6.50 2.52
N LEU A 101 7.91 -5.45 1.97
CA LEU A 101 6.65 -5.59 1.24
C LEU A 101 6.87 -6.41 -0.04
N GLY A 102 7.97 -6.16 -0.76
CA GLY A 102 8.35 -6.95 -1.93
C GLY A 102 8.60 -8.43 -1.59
N ALA A 103 9.29 -8.70 -0.48
CA ALA A 103 9.51 -10.05 0.04
C ALA A 103 8.21 -10.76 0.38
N THR A 104 7.26 -10.07 1.01
CA THR A 104 5.94 -10.63 1.33
C THR A 104 5.05 -10.85 0.10
N ALA A 105 5.05 -9.93 -0.86
CA ALA A 105 4.33 -10.13 -2.12
C ALA A 105 4.89 -11.31 -2.92
N ALA A 106 6.21 -11.49 -2.95
CA ALA A 106 6.85 -12.62 -3.59
C ALA A 106 6.48 -13.96 -2.91
N GLU A 107 6.54 -14.01 -1.58
CA GLU A 107 6.14 -15.20 -0.82
C GLU A 107 4.66 -15.55 -1.03
N ALA A 108 3.77 -14.55 -1.01
CA ALA A 108 2.33 -14.74 -1.28
C ALA A 108 2.06 -15.33 -2.67
N LEU A 109 2.89 -14.98 -3.66
CA LEU A 109 2.81 -15.52 -5.02
C LEU A 109 3.49 -16.90 -5.18
N GLY A 110 4.08 -17.45 -4.11
CA GLY A 110 4.81 -18.72 -4.12
C GLY A 110 6.19 -18.62 -4.77
N LEU A 111 6.74 -17.41 -4.89
CA LEU A 111 8.09 -17.18 -5.41
C LEU A 111 9.11 -17.33 -4.29
N LYS A 112 10.29 -17.86 -4.61
CA LYS A 112 11.37 -18.09 -3.63
C LYS A 112 12.41 -16.99 -3.72
N GLY A 113 12.74 -16.40 -2.58
CA GLY A 113 13.92 -15.57 -2.38
C GLY A 113 13.81 -14.17 -3.01
N MET A 114 13.95 -13.15 -2.17
CA MET A 114 14.23 -11.78 -2.61
C MET A 114 15.66 -11.42 -2.21
N ALA A 115 16.34 -10.61 -3.02
CA ALA A 115 17.70 -10.15 -2.72
C ALA A 115 17.77 -9.23 -1.49
N ALA A 116 16.63 -8.63 -1.11
CA ALA A 116 16.50 -7.74 0.03
C ALA A 116 15.11 -7.89 0.66
N GLY A 117 15.02 -7.50 1.93
CA GLY A 117 13.79 -7.51 2.72
C GLY A 117 13.56 -8.83 3.45
N THR A 118 12.81 -8.74 4.54
CA THR A 118 12.35 -9.86 5.35
C THR A 118 10.84 -9.94 5.24
N SER A 119 10.34 -11.04 4.69
CA SER A 119 8.90 -11.23 4.57
C SER A 119 8.23 -11.30 5.95
N PHE A 120 7.05 -10.69 6.05
CA PHE A 120 6.12 -10.78 7.17
C PHE A 120 4.87 -11.61 6.84
N PHE A 121 4.89 -12.42 5.76
CA PHE A 121 3.72 -13.19 5.31
C PHE A 121 3.16 -14.13 6.41
N SER A 122 4.04 -14.73 7.22
CA SER A 122 3.64 -15.57 8.36
C SER A 122 2.80 -14.83 9.42
N LEU A 123 2.96 -13.51 9.54
CA LEU A 123 2.13 -12.67 10.40
C LEU A 123 0.74 -12.41 9.80
N LEU A 124 0.58 -12.56 8.48
CA LEU A 124 -0.70 -12.34 7.81
C LEU A 124 -1.63 -13.55 7.95
N THR A 125 -1.07 -14.76 7.89
CA THR A 125 -1.85 -15.98 7.88
C THR A 125 -2.18 -16.51 9.28
N GLY A 126 -1.40 -16.14 10.31
CA GLY A 126 -1.57 -16.66 11.68
C GLY A 126 -1.54 -18.21 11.76
N PRO A 127 -1.57 -18.82 12.96
CA PRO A 127 -1.85 -20.25 13.08
C PRO A 127 -3.30 -20.59 12.70
#